data_AF-A0A977TEN1-F1
#
_entry.id   AF-A0A977TEN1-F1
#
_cell.length_a   1.000
_cell.length_b   1.000
_cell.length_c   1.000
_cell.angle_alpha   90.00
_cell.angle_beta   90.00
_cell.angle_gamma   90.00
#
_symmetry.space_group_name_H-M   'P 1'
#
loop_
_entity.id
_entity.type
_entity.pdbx_description
1 polymer ?
#
loop_
_entity_poly.entity_id
_entity_poly.type
_entity_poly.pdbx_seq_one_letter_code
_entity_poly.pdbx_strand_id
1 'polypeptide(L)'
;MPIGFEVAFPSLLDLAKELGLEIPYSHPCLQGITAMRDLKMERIPKQVLHEVPTTLLHSLEGMVGLDWEKLLRLQFQDGSFLFSPSSTAYALMQTGDGNCLQYLERIVRRFGGGVPNVYPVDLFERLWAVDRLQRLGIARYFSPEIKDCLDYVHRYWTEDGICWAKDSLVFDIDDTSMGFRLLRLHGYPVSPDVLQQFEQDGEFVCFPGQSNQAVTGMYNLNRAAQVAFPGEEILERAKSFSYAFLREKQAAHQLLDKWIITKDLPGEVEYALNFPWYASLPRIEARLYLEHYGGGSDIWIGKTLYRMPLVNNDVYLELAKLDFNHCQALHQLEWLLLQKWYDEAGLRWHGVSRRTLLEDYFLAASCIFEPERKTERLGWVRTLAFSKAISAYFANDSSTETTRRALILNFLNADDCCSNEHGTSRAGKRGKGAWLAELLRRLVDGLVA
;
A
#
# COMPACT_ATOMS: atom_id res chain seq x y z
N MET A 1 19.18 -10.45 -10.96
CA MET A 1 19.48 -11.84 -11.35
C MET A 1 18.26 -12.69 -11.03
N PRO A 2 17.76 -13.55 -11.93
CA PRO A 2 16.61 -14.41 -11.64
C PRO A 2 16.83 -15.35 -10.45
N ILE A 3 15.73 -15.75 -9.80
CA ILE A 3 15.74 -16.67 -8.67
C ILE A 3 16.38 -18.00 -9.07
N GLY A 4 17.35 -18.44 -8.29
CA GLY A 4 18.00 -19.75 -8.49
C GLY A 4 18.90 -19.83 -9.72
N PHE A 5 19.15 -18.73 -10.45
CA PHE A 5 19.94 -18.76 -11.70
C PHE A 5 21.31 -19.40 -11.53
N GLU A 6 22.01 -19.08 -10.45
CA GLU A 6 23.34 -19.62 -10.11
C GLU A 6 23.34 -21.13 -9.85
N VAL A 7 22.18 -21.75 -9.71
CA VAL A 7 22.04 -23.20 -9.49
C VAL A 7 21.42 -23.85 -10.73
N ALA A 8 20.29 -23.32 -11.21
CA ALA A 8 19.55 -23.87 -12.34
C ALA A 8 20.34 -23.77 -13.66
N PHE A 9 21.03 -22.66 -13.93
CA PHE A 9 21.71 -22.47 -15.21
C PHE A 9 22.91 -23.43 -15.38
N PRO A 10 23.81 -23.60 -14.39
CA PRO A 10 24.86 -24.61 -14.51
C PRO A 10 24.33 -26.04 -14.62
N SER A 11 23.22 -26.38 -13.95
CA SER A 11 22.60 -27.70 -14.09
C SER A 11 22.02 -27.94 -15.50
N LEU A 12 21.48 -26.89 -16.15
CA LEU A 12 21.11 -26.95 -17.56
C LEU A 12 22.31 -27.05 -18.50
N LEU A 13 23.45 -26.43 -18.17
CA LEU A 13 24.69 -26.57 -18.93
C LEU A 13 25.23 -28.00 -18.87
N ASP A 14 25.15 -28.65 -17.70
CA ASP A 14 25.56 -30.05 -17.54
C ASP A 14 24.68 -30.97 -18.42
N LEU A 15 23.36 -30.79 -18.38
CA LEU A 15 22.44 -31.52 -19.25
C LEU A 15 22.71 -31.26 -20.75
N ALA A 16 22.96 -30.01 -21.14
CA ALA A 16 23.30 -29.65 -22.51
C ALA A 16 24.59 -30.35 -22.98
N LYS A 17 25.59 -30.47 -22.08
CA LYS A 17 26.84 -31.15 -22.35
C LYS A 17 26.65 -32.66 -22.51
N GLU A 18 25.81 -33.28 -21.68
CA GLU A 18 25.44 -34.70 -21.80
C GLU A 18 24.74 -35.01 -23.11
N LEU A 19 23.91 -34.09 -23.60
CA LEU A 19 23.23 -34.19 -24.90
C LEU A 19 24.14 -33.87 -26.09
N GLY A 20 25.40 -33.50 -25.86
CA GLY A 20 26.36 -33.18 -26.93
C GLY A 20 26.11 -31.85 -27.63
N LEU A 21 25.43 -30.89 -26.99
CA LEU A 21 25.20 -29.57 -27.57
C LEU A 21 26.49 -28.74 -27.63
N GLU A 22 26.72 -28.08 -28.78
CA GLU A 22 27.89 -27.23 -29.01
C GLU A 22 27.74 -25.85 -28.35
N ILE A 23 28.13 -25.77 -27.07
CA ILE A 23 28.15 -24.53 -26.27
C ILE A 23 29.61 -24.24 -25.88
N PRO A 24 30.03 -22.96 -25.74
CA PRO A 24 31.39 -22.62 -25.33
C PRO A 24 31.63 -22.88 -23.82
N TYR A 25 31.59 -24.14 -23.37
CA TYR A 25 31.71 -24.53 -21.95
C TYR A 25 33.00 -24.06 -21.27
N SER A 26 34.06 -23.84 -22.04
CA SER A 26 35.34 -23.30 -21.55
C SER A 26 35.34 -21.77 -21.40
N HIS A 27 34.27 -21.08 -21.77
CA HIS A 27 34.18 -19.62 -21.62
C HIS A 27 34.27 -19.25 -20.13
N PRO A 28 35.10 -18.27 -19.73
CA PRO A 28 35.34 -17.94 -18.33
C PRO A 28 34.07 -17.65 -17.52
N CYS A 29 33.07 -17.00 -18.12
CA CYS A 29 31.80 -16.73 -17.44
C CYS A 29 31.02 -18.01 -17.11
N LEU A 30 31.05 -19.03 -17.98
CA LEU A 30 30.35 -20.30 -17.74
C LEU A 30 31.07 -21.12 -16.65
N GLN A 31 32.40 -21.14 -16.67
CA GLN A 31 33.19 -21.75 -15.60
C GLN A 31 32.97 -21.04 -14.25
N GLY A 32 32.92 -19.70 -14.27
CA GLY A 32 32.67 -18.89 -13.09
C GLY A 32 31.32 -19.18 -12.44
N ILE A 33 30.24 -19.32 -13.22
CA ILE A 33 28.93 -19.64 -12.66
C ILE A 33 28.82 -21.09 -12.17
N THR A 34 29.49 -22.05 -12.80
CA THR A 34 29.58 -23.42 -12.29
C THR A 34 30.30 -23.46 -10.93
N ALA A 35 31.42 -22.74 -10.78
CA ALA A 35 32.10 -22.62 -9.49
C ALA A 35 31.21 -21.97 -8.41
N MET A 36 30.40 -20.96 -8.80
CA MET A 36 29.42 -20.34 -7.90
C MET A 36 28.35 -21.33 -7.44
N ARG A 37 27.84 -22.18 -8.33
CA ARG A 37 26.91 -23.26 -7.96
C ARG A 37 27.53 -24.15 -6.90
N ASP A 38 28.74 -24.64 -7.13
CA ASP A 38 29.36 -25.65 -6.27
C ASP A 38 29.55 -25.09 -4.83
N LEU A 39 30.02 -23.85 -4.71
CA LEU A 39 30.09 -23.13 -3.43
C LEU A 39 28.72 -22.95 -2.76
N LYS A 40 27.66 -22.71 -3.56
CA LYS A 40 26.31 -22.54 -3.04
C LYS A 40 25.72 -23.87 -2.59
N MET A 41 25.99 -24.97 -3.30
CA MET A 41 25.55 -26.31 -2.93
C MET A 41 26.17 -26.79 -1.62
N GLU A 42 27.41 -26.40 -1.33
CA GLU A 42 28.06 -26.65 -0.03
C GLU A 42 27.38 -25.91 1.13
N ARG A 43 26.79 -24.75 0.87
CA ARG A 43 26.09 -23.92 1.86
C ARG A 43 24.64 -24.30 2.08
N ILE A 44 24.04 -25.05 1.15
CA ILE A 44 22.65 -25.49 1.29
C ILE A 44 22.57 -26.49 2.46
N PRO A 45 21.78 -26.20 3.50
CA PRO A 45 21.61 -27.13 4.60
C PRO A 45 20.73 -28.30 4.14
N LYS A 46 21.36 -29.31 3.51
CA LYS A 46 20.63 -30.46 2.93
C LYS A 46 19.77 -31.18 3.95
N GLN A 47 20.16 -31.21 5.23
CA GLN A 47 19.33 -31.79 6.27
C GLN A 47 18.01 -31.02 6.43
N VAL A 48 18.07 -29.69 6.56
CA VAL A 48 16.91 -28.81 6.69
C VAL A 48 16.00 -28.91 5.46
N LEU A 49 16.56 -28.96 4.25
CA LEU A 49 15.82 -29.11 2.98
C LEU A 49 14.85 -30.30 2.97
N HIS A 50 15.20 -31.40 3.65
CA HIS A 50 14.42 -32.64 3.65
C HIS A 50 13.54 -32.81 4.89
N GLU A 51 13.62 -31.89 5.86
CA GLU A 51 12.91 -31.98 7.14
C GLU A 51 11.77 -30.96 7.24
N VAL A 52 11.94 -29.75 6.69
CA VAL A 52 10.96 -28.68 6.79
C VAL A 52 10.73 -27.96 5.46
N PRO A 53 9.53 -27.43 5.20
CA PRO A 53 9.27 -26.61 4.02
C PRO A 53 10.14 -25.35 4.02
N THR A 54 10.86 -25.10 2.94
CA THR A 54 11.68 -23.90 2.75
C THR A 54 11.59 -23.41 1.31
N THR A 55 12.09 -22.19 1.05
CA THR A 55 12.15 -21.61 -0.31
C THR A 55 12.97 -22.45 -1.29
N LEU A 56 13.83 -23.36 -0.79
CA LEU A 56 14.61 -24.28 -1.62
C LEU A 56 13.73 -25.27 -2.40
N LEU A 57 12.55 -25.64 -1.88
CA LEU A 57 11.57 -26.45 -2.60
C LEU A 57 11.13 -25.80 -3.92
N HIS A 58 11.26 -24.47 -4.01
CA HIS A 58 10.92 -23.76 -5.23
C HIS A 58 11.90 -24.08 -6.37
N SER A 59 13.13 -24.57 -6.12
CA SER A 59 14.21 -24.72 -7.13
C SER A 59 14.90 -26.10 -7.11
N LEU A 60 14.15 -27.19 -6.94
CA LEU A 60 14.71 -28.55 -6.84
C LEU A 60 15.40 -29.00 -8.14
N GLU A 61 14.98 -28.50 -9.30
CA GLU A 61 15.51 -28.91 -10.60
C GLU A 61 16.99 -28.58 -10.80
N GLY A 62 17.54 -27.69 -9.98
CA GLY A 62 18.96 -27.35 -10.01
C GLY A 62 19.82 -28.18 -9.06
N MET A 63 19.23 -29.03 -8.21
CA MET A 63 19.93 -29.70 -7.11
C MET A 63 20.21 -31.18 -7.40
N VAL A 64 21.32 -31.68 -6.87
CA VAL A 64 21.74 -33.08 -7.00
C VAL A 64 21.79 -33.80 -5.65
N GLY A 65 21.53 -35.11 -5.67
CA GLY A 65 21.55 -35.96 -4.48
C GLY A 65 20.41 -35.67 -3.51
N LEU A 66 19.19 -35.55 -4.05
CA LEU A 66 17.96 -35.34 -3.29
C LEU A 66 17.38 -36.67 -2.81
N ASP A 67 16.85 -36.68 -1.58
CA ASP A 67 16.09 -37.78 -1.00
C ASP A 67 14.59 -37.54 -1.24
N TRP A 68 14.08 -38.14 -2.33
CA TRP A 68 12.71 -37.95 -2.78
C TRP A 68 11.66 -38.50 -1.82
N GLU A 69 11.99 -39.54 -1.04
CA GLU A 69 11.06 -40.09 -0.06
C GLU A 69 10.74 -39.06 1.03
N LYS A 70 11.74 -38.28 1.44
CA LYS A 70 11.56 -37.18 2.39
C LYS A 70 10.91 -35.97 1.74
N LEU A 71 11.36 -35.58 0.54
CA LEU A 71 10.81 -34.41 -0.15
C LEU A 71 9.31 -34.53 -0.45
N LEU A 72 8.83 -35.71 -0.85
CA LEU A 72 7.40 -35.92 -1.11
C LEU A 72 6.52 -35.66 0.12
N ARG A 73 7.06 -35.77 1.35
CA ARG A 73 6.34 -35.42 2.58
C ARG A 73 6.19 -33.92 2.78
N LEU A 74 6.97 -33.12 2.05
CA LEU A 74 6.93 -31.66 2.03
C LEU A 74 6.16 -31.10 0.82
N GLN A 75 5.55 -31.97 0.00
CA GLN A 75 4.70 -31.57 -1.12
C GLN A 75 3.48 -30.80 -0.62
N PHE A 76 3.09 -29.76 -1.34
CA PHE A 76 1.95 -28.94 -0.97
C PHE A 76 0.65 -29.64 -1.36
N GLN A 77 -0.46 -29.27 -0.71
CA GLN A 77 -1.76 -29.91 -0.90
C GLN A 77 -2.25 -29.87 -2.36
N ASP A 78 -1.81 -28.86 -3.13
CA ASP A 78 -2.19 -28.69 -4.52
C ASP A 78 -1.39 -29.56 -5.50
N GLY A 79 -0.43 -30.36 -4.99
CA GLY A 79 0.47 -31.25 -5.71
C GLY A 79 1.83 -30.64 -6.07
N SER A 80 2.05 -29.36 -5.77
CA SER A 80 3.28 -28.67 -6.16
C SER A 80 4.41 -28.80 -5.14
N PHE A 81 5.63 -28.54 -5.61
CA PHE A 81 6.74 -28.15 -4.76
C PHE A 81 6.85 -26.63 -4.76
N LEU A 82 6.35 -26.01 -3.68
CA LEU A 82 6.31 -24.57 -3.43
C LEU A 82 5.87 -23.77 -4.68
N PHE A 83 4.74 -24.20 -5.27
CA PHE A 83 4.07 -23.50 -6.36
C PHE A 83 4.91 -23.34 -7.63
N SER A 84 5.98 -24.13 -7.80
CA SER A 84 6.93 -24.02 -8.89
C SER A 84 6.69 -25.10 -9.96
N PRO A 85 6.26 -24.75 -11.18
CA PRO A 85 6.08 -25.72 -12.25
C PRO A 85 7.36 -26.48 -12.61
N SER A 86 8.52 -25.82 -12.71
CA SER A 86 9.76 -26.52 -13.06
C SER A 86 10.26 -27.44 -11.94
N SER A 87 10.14 -27.03 -10.68
CA SER A 87 10.49 -27.89 -9.53
C SER A 87 9.59 -29.12 -9.46
N THR A 88 8.28 -28.93 -9.68
CA THR A 88 7.28 -29.99 -9.67
C THR A 88 7.43 -30.94 -10.86
N ALA A 89 7.77 -30.42 -12.05
CA ALA A 89 8.08 -31.24 -13.22
C ALA A 89 9.33 -32.10 -13.00
N TYR A 90 10.37 -31.53 -12.38
CA TYR A 90 11.55 -32.30 -12.01
C TYR A 90 11.21 -33.40 -11.00
N ALA A 91 10.44 -33.09 -9.96
CA ALA A 91 9.97 -34.08 -9.01
C ALA A 91 9.15 -35.21 -9.67
N LEU A 92 8.25 -34.88 -10.60
CA LEU A 92 7.50 -35.87 -11.38
C LEU A 92 8.44 -36.80 -12.16
N MET A 93 9.46 -36.26 -12.83
CA MET A 93 10.42 -37.07 -13.59
C MET A 93 11.19 -38.06 -12.71
N GLN A 94 11.46 -37.70 -11.45
CA GLN A 94 12.22 -38.53 -10.52
C GLN A 94 11.37 -39.55 -9.76
N THR A 95 10.08 -39.26 -9.57
CA THR A 95 9.23 -40.03 -8.65
C THR A 95 8.01 -40.69 -9.29
N GLY A 96 7.54 -40.18 -10.43
CA GLY A 96 6.26 -40.59 -11.02
C GLY A 96 5.04 -40.20 -10.19
N ASP A 97 5.18 -39.28 -9.22
CA ASP A 97 4.12 -38.92 -8.29
C ASP A 97 2.86 -38.36 -9.01
N GLY A 98 1.70 -38.92 -8.66
CA GLY A 98 0.43 -38.59 -9.29
C GLY A 98 -0.07 -37.18 -8.96
N ASN A 99 0.26 -36.64 -7.78
CA ASN A 99 -0.16 -35.29 -7.39
C ASN A 99 0.65 -34.22 -8.15
N CYS A 100 1.96 -34.46 -8.35
CA CYS A 100 2.79 -33.64 -9.23
C CYS A 100 2.19 -33.55 -10.63
N LEU A 101 1.80 -34.69 -11.21
CA LEU A 101 1.17 -34.73 -12.53
C LEU A 101 -0.15 -33.95 -12.56
N GLN A 102 -1.03 -34.15 -11.56
CA GLN A 102 -2.31 -33.43 -11.48
C GLN A 102 -2.12 -31.91 -11.39
N TYR A 103 -1.15 -31.45 -10.60
CA TYR A 103 -0.77 -30.03 -10.55
C TYR A 103 -0.37 -29.50 -11.93
N LEU A 104 0.53 -30.20 -12.62
CA LEU A 104 1.06 -29.81 -13.92
C LEU A 104 -0.02 -29.81 -15.02
N GLU A 105 -0.87 -30.85 -15.06
CA GLU A 105 -1.98 -30.92 -16.00
C GLU A 105 -2.97 -29.77 -15.81
N ARG A 106 -3.27 -29.41 -14.56
CA ARG A 106 -4.16 -28.30 -14.23
C ARG A 106 -3.61 -26.97 -14.77
N ILE A 107 -2.33 -26.69 -14.55
CA ILE A 107 -1.72 -25.43 -15.00
C ILE A 107 -1.56 -25.39 -16.53
N VAL A 108 -1.13 -26.48 -17.17
CA VAL A 108 -1.01 -26.55 -18.63
C VAL A 108 -2.37 -26.33 -19.29
N ARG A 109 -3.44 -26.92 -18.74
CA ARG A 109 -4.82 -26.70 -19.20
C ARG A 109 -5.24 -25.23 -19.00
N ARG A 110 -4.92 -24.63 -17.86
CA ARG A 110 -5.29 -23.23 -17.54
C ARG A 110 -4.65 -22.21 -18.49
N PHE A 111 -3.43 -22.49 -18.95
CA PHE A 111 -2.61 -21.59 -19.77
C PHE A 111 -2.47 -22.01 -21.24
N GLY A 112 -3.16 -23.08 -21.65
CA GLY A 112 -3.21 -23.51 -23.05
C GLY A 112 -1.89 -24.01 -23.61
N GLY A 113 -1.06 -24.65 -22.78
CA GLY A 113 0.23 -25.23 -23.17
C GLY A 113 1.39 -24.74 -22.30
N GLY A 114 1.64 -23.43 -22.29
CA GLY A 114 2.69 -22.84 -21.46
C GLY A 114 2.36 -22.89 -19.96
N VAL A 115 3.34 -22.58 -19.12
CA VAL A 115 3.17 -22.44 -17.66
C VAL A 115 3.97 -21.23 -17.16
N PRO A 116 3.48 -20.51 -16.12
CA PRO A 116 4.26 -19.45 -15.47
C PRO A 116 5.42 -20.04 -14.65
N ASN A 117 6.29 -19.17 -14.10
CA ASN A 117 7.35 -19.64 -13.20
C ASN A 117 6.86 -19.95 -11.77
N VAL A 118 5.68 -19.45 -11.41
CA VAL A 118 5.01 -19.67 -10.12
C VAL A 118 3.49 -19.71 -10.33
N TYR A 119 2.78 -20.65 -9.70
CA TYR A 119 1.32 -20.73 -9.72
C TYR A 119 0.75 -21.59 -8.56
N PRO A 120 -0.37 -21.19 -7.93
CA PRO A 120 -1.11 -19.95 -8.13
C PRO A 120 -0.38 -18.72 -7.55
N VAL A 121 -0.97 -17.54 -7.73
CA VAL A 121 -0.54 -16.25 -7.17
C VAL A 121 -1.76 -15.47 -6.67
N ASP A 122 -2.75 -16.20 -6.14
CA ASP A 122 -4.11 -15.73 -5.93
C ASP A 122 -4.24 -14.74 -4.77
N LEU A 123 -3.43 -14.88 -3.71
CA LEU A 123 -3.37 -13.92 -2.61
C LEU A 123 -2.58 -12.67 -3.03
N PHE A 124 -1.40 -12.86 -3.60
CA PHE A 124 -0.55 -11.79 -4.11
C PHE A 124 -1.27 -10.88 -5.10
N GLU A 125 -1.94 -11.45 -6.10
CA GLU A 125 -2.64 -10.68 -7.14
C GLU A 125 -3.77 -9.82 -6.55
N ARG A 126 -4.55 -10.37 -5.62
CA ARG A 126 -5.66 -9.65 -4.95
C ARG A 126 -5.13 -8.52 -4.07
N LEU A 127 -4.16 -8.83 -3.22
CA LEU A 127 -3.55 -7.86 -2.31
C LEU A 127 -2.97 -6.68 -3.07
N TRP A 128 -2.16 -6.95 -4.10
CA TRP A 128 -1.56 -5.89 -4.88
C TRP A 128 -2.57 -5.14 -5.74
N ALA A 129 -3.56 -5.80 -6.35
CA ALA A 129 -4.61 -5.08 -7.09
C ALA A 129 -5.34 -4.08 -6.19
N VAL A 130 -5.74 -4.49 -4.97
CA VAL A 130 -6.38 -3.61 -3.98
C VAL A 130 -5.45 -2.45 -3.60
N ASP A 131 -4.18 -2.73 -3.27
CA ASP A 131 -3.21 -1.69 -2.91
C ASP A 131 -3.01 -0.69 -4.05
N ARG A 132 -2.90 -1.14 -5.31
CA ARG A 132 -2.77 -0.24 -6.46
C ARG A 132 -3.98 0.65 -6.65
N LEU A 133 -5.19 0.10 -6.57
CA LEU A 133 -6.42 0.88 -6.70
C LEU A 133 -6.56 1.94 -5.60
N GLN A 134 -6.17 1.61 -4.36
CA GLN A 134 -6.19 2.54 -3.24
C GLN A 134 -5.17 3.66 -3.42
N ARG A 135 -3.91 3.32 -3.70
CA ARG A 135 -2.82 4.30 -3.85
C ARG A 135 -3.00 5.18 -5.08
N LEU A 136 -3.59 4.66 -6.17
CA LEU A 136 -3.97 5.46 -7.33
C LEU A 136 -5.19 6.36 -7.07
N GLY A 137 -5.85 6.22 -5.93
CA GLY A 137 -6.94 7.10 -5.53
C GLY A 137 -8.27 6.81 -6.21
N ILE A 138 -8.44 5.62 -6.81
CA ILE A 138 -9.62 5.21 -7.58
C ILE A 138 -10.40 4.05 -6.95
N ALA A 139 -9.97 3.54 -5.79
CA ALA A 139 -10.61 2.43 -5.09
C ALA A 139 -12.12 2.62 -4.82
N ARG A 140 -12.61 3.85 -4.69
CA ARG A 140 -14.03 4.15 -4.42
C ARG A 140 -15.00 3.66 -5.50
N TYR A 141 -14.52 3.42 -6.72
CA TYR A 141 -15.34 2.86 -7.81
C TYR A 141 -15.48 1.34 -7.74
N PHE A 142 -14.71 0.68 -6.87
CA PHE A 142 -14.56 -0.78 -6.85
C PHE A 142 -14.79 -1.35 -5.44
N SER A 143 -15.60 -0.68 -4.61
CA SER A 143 -15.80 -1.10 -3.21
C SER A 143 -16.33 -2.54 -3.08
N PRO A 144 -17.31 -3.00 -3.89
CA PRO A 144 -17.75 -4.40 -3.86
C PRO A 144 -16.62 -5.38 -4.22
N GLU A 145 -15.87 -5.11 -5.28
CA GLU A 145 -14.81 -5.98 -5.78
C GLU A 145 -13.62 -6.03 -4.80
N ILE A 146 -13.28 -4.89 -4.19
CA ILE A 146 -12.25 -4.83 -3.14
C ILE A 146 -12.69 -5.65 -1.93
N LYS A 147 -13.97 -5.55 -1.53
CA LYS A 147 -14.49 -6.37 -0.43
C LYS A 147 -14.38 -7.85 -0.75
N ASP A 148 -14.79 -8.27 -1.95
CA ASP A 148 -14.69 -9.68 -2.38
C ASP A 148 -13.24 -10.19 -2.41
N CYS A 149 -12.30 -9.35 -2.85
CA CYS A 149 -10.88 -9.65 -2.79
C CYS A 149 -10.39 -9.87 -1.36
N LEU A 150 -10.74 -8.96 -0.44
CA LEU A 150 -10.31 -9.04 0.96
C LEU A 150 -11.02 -10.15 1.74
N ASP A 151 -12.29 -10.45 1.44
CA ASP A 151 -12.99 -11.63 1.98
C ASP A 151 -12.27 -12.92 1.56
N TYR A 152 -11.78 -12.98 0.33
CA TYR A 152 -10.98 -14.12 -0.14
C TYR A 152 -9.63 -14.20 0.59
N VAL A 153 -8.91 -13.10 0.73
CA VAL A 153 -7.64 -13.09 1.48
C VAL A 153 -7.86 -13.52 2.92
N HIS A 154 -8.86 -12.94 3.61
CA HIS A 154 -9.17 -13.25 5.00
C HIS A 154 -9.53 -14.73 5.20
N ARG A 155 -10.20 -15.36 4.23
CA ARG A 155 -10.52 -16.79 4.28
C ARG A 155 -9.29 -17.68 4.36
N TYR A 156 -8.17 -17.25 3.77
CA TYR A 156 -6.90 -17.97 3.74
C TYR A 156 -5.83 -17.33 4.63
N TRP A 157 -6.22 -16.38 5.47
CA TRP A 157 -5.36 -15.79 6.47
C TRP A 157 -5.12 -16.79 7.60
N THR A 158 -3.87 -16.89 8.06
CA THR A 158 -3.49 -17.80 9.16
C THR A 158 -2.74 -17.04 10.25
N GLU A 159 -2.62 -17.64 11.43
CA GLU A 159 -1.82 -17.08 12.54
C GLU A 159 -0.32 -17.10 12.22
N ASP A 160 0.10 -18.01 11.33
CA ASP A 160 1.46 -18.08 10.80
C ASP A 160 1.60 -17.26 9.49
N GLY A 161 0.62 -16.44 9.13
CA GLY A 161 0.71 -15.55 7.98
C GLY A 161 0.35 -16.22 6.67
N ILE A 162 0.80 -15.61 5.58
CA ILE A 162 0.47 -16.01 4.21
C ILE A 162 1.70 -15.87 3.31
N CYS A 163 1.58 -16.39 2.09
CA CYS A 163 2.46 -16.02 1.00
C CYS A 163 1.63 -15.66 -0.24
N TRP A 164 2.27 -15.60 -1.40
CA TRP A 164 1.61 -15.28 -2.66
C TRP A 164 0.44 -16.19 -3.06
N ALA A 165 0.36 -17.39 -2.49
CA ALA A 165 -0.64 -18.41 -2.78
C ALA A 165 -1.30 -18.92 -1.50
N LYS A 166 -2.58 -19.30 -1.60
CA LYS A 166 -3.31 -19.91 -0.49
C LYS A 166 -2.75 -21.27 -0.07
N ASP A 167 -3.09 -21.68 1.15
CA ASP A 167 -2.79 -23.00 1.71
C ASP A 167 -1.29 -23.37 1.67
N SER A 168 -0.43 -22.35 1.76
CA SER A 168 1.02 -22.51 1.78
C SER A 168 1.52 -23.01 3.13
N LEU A 169 2.62 -23.76 3.10
CA LEU A 169 3.40 -24.14 4.28
C LEU A 169 4.63 -23.24 4.50
N VAL A 170 4.84 -22.26 3.62
CA VAL A 170 5.94 -21.28 3.67
C VAL A 170 5.33 -19.90 3.56
N PHE A 171 5.69 -19.02 4.48
CA PHE A 171 5.15 -17.67 4.58
C PHE A 171 6.22 -16.65 4.26
N ASP A 172 5.79 -15.51 3.72
CA ASP A 172 6.70 -14.38 3.45
C ASP A 172 6.17 -13.09 4.06
N ILE A 173 7.11 -12.22 4.46
CA ILE A 173 6.77 -10.99 5.16
C ILE A 173 6.12 -9.96 4.25
N ASP A 174 6.31 -10.05 2.93
CA ASP A 174 5.82 -9.05 1.97
C ASP A 174 4.29 -9.19 1.83
N ASP A 175 3.83 -10.39 1.46
CA ASP A 175 2.41 -10.72 1.39
C ASP A 175 1.75 -10.67 2.76
N THR A 176 2.41 -11.15 3.83
CA THR A 176 1.88 -11.08 5.20
C THR A 176 1.69 -9.64 5.66
N SER A 177 2.67 -8.75 5.45
CA SER A 177 2.55 -7.33 5.83
C SER A 177 1.49 -6.60 5.01
N MET A 178 1.41 -6.89 3.71
CA MET A 178 0.40 -6.35 2.81
C MET A 178 -1.02 -6.79 3.25
N GLY A 179 -1.21 -8.09 3.48
CA GLY A 179 -2.45 -8.67 3.94
C GLY A 179 -2.88 -8.11 5.30
N PHE A 180 -1.99 -8.12 6.29
CA PHE A 180 -2.24 -7.56 7.61
C PHE A 180 -2.75 -6.12 7.52
N ARG A 181 -2.03 -5.25 6.79
CA ARG A 181 -2.39 -3.83 6.67
C ARG A 181 -3.74 -3.64 6.00
N LEU A 182 -3.98 -4.31 4.87
CA LEU A 182 -5.22 -4.16 4.12
C LEU A 182 -6.41 -4.73 4.88
N LEU A 183 -6.29 -5.92 5.45
CA LEU A 183 -7.33 -6.53 6.28
C LEU A 183 -7.67 -5.64 7.48
N ARG A 184 -6.66 -5.15 8.20
CA ARG A 184 -6.87 -4.26 9.35
C ARG A 184 -7.57 -2.95 8.96
N LEU A 185 -7.10 -2.28 7.91
CA LEU A 185 -7.69 -1.01 7.46
C LEU A 185 -9.13 -1.15 6.95
N HIS A 186 -9.54 -2.36 6.57
CA HIS A 186 -10.91 -2.69 6.17
C HIS A 186 -11.74 -3.34 7.29
N GLY A 187 -11.23 -3.36 8.53
CA GLY A 187 -11.99 -3.76 9.71
C GLY A 187 -12.05 -5.27 9.97
N TYR A 188 -11.20 -6.07 9.32
CA TYR A 188 -11.09 -7.50 9.63
C TYR A 188 -10.29 -7.74 10.92
N PRO A 189 -10.63 -8.77 11.70
CA PRO A 189 -9.90 -9.11 12.92
C PRO A 189 -8.57 -9.83 12.59
N VAL A 190 -7.46 -9.10 12.61
CA VAL A 190 -6.11 -9.65 12.39
C VAL A 190 -5.14 -9.25 13.52
N SER A 191 -4.42 -10.25 14.05
CA SER A 191 -3.39 -10.05 15.07
C SER A 191 -2.04 -9.71 14.43
N PRO A 192 -1.24 -8.79 15.01
CA PRO A 192 0.12 -8.53 14.56
C PRO A 192 1.10 -9.64 14.94
N ASP A 193 0.70 -10.60 15.79
CA ASP A 193 1.53 -11.74 16.20
C ASP A 193 1.97 -12.59 15.01
N VAL A 194 1.24 -12.52 13.91
CA VAL A 194 1.61 -13.08 12.60
C VAL A 194 3.03 -12.74 12.17
N LEU A 195 3.55 -11.58 12.62
CA LEU A 195 4.86 -11.07 12.26
C LEU A 195 5.99 -11.68 13.10
N GLN A 196 5.69 -12.34 14.23
CA GLN A 196 6.70 -12.83 15.18
C GLN A 196 7.70 -13.80 14.56
N GLN A 197 7.24 -14.69 13.68
CA GLN A 197 8.10 -15.68 13.02
C GLN A 197 9.15 -15.07 12.07
N PHE A 198 8.93 -13.83 11.62
CA PHE A 198 9.84 -13.11 10.75
C PHE A 198 10.85 -12.29 11.55
N GLU A 199 10.65 -12.15 12.87
CA GLU A 199 11.59 -11.48 13.78
C GLU A 199 12.71 -12.46 14.19
N GLN A 200 13.96 -12.09 13.95
CA GLN A 200 15.15 -12.86 14.30
C GLN A 200 16.21 -11.92 14.88
N ASP A 201 16.59 -12.13 16.14
CA ASP A 201 17.61 -11.32 16.82
C ASP A 201 17.35 -9.79 16.78
N GLY A 202 16.07 -9.39 16.78
CA GLY A 202 15.63 -8.00 16.70
C GLY A 202 15.60 -7.41 15.27
N GLU A 203 15.91 -8.21 14.26
CA GLU A 203 15.75 -7.88 12.84
C GLU A 203 14.53 -8.58 12.23
N PHE A 204 14.08 -8.12 11.06
CA PHE A 204 13.02 -8.79 10.30
C PHE A 204 13.56 -9.33 8.97
N VAL A 205 13.12 -10.53 8.59
CA VAL A 205 13.55 -11.24 7.39
C VAL A 205 12.38 -11.56 6.46
N CYS A 206 12.64 -11.73 5.16
CA CYS A 206 11.58 -12.04 4.18
C CYS A 206 10.94 -13.40 4.40
N PHE A 207 11.73 -14.39 4.83
CA PHE A 207 11.29 -15.77 5.05
C PHE A 207 11.86 -16.27 6.38
N PRO A 208 11.07 -16.95 7.22
CA PRO A 208 11.57 -17.52 8.47
C PRO A 208 12.76 -18.46 8.22
N GLY A 209 13.79 -18.31 9.05
CA GLY A 209 15.02 -19.12 8.97
C GLY A 209 16.00 -18.73 7.86
N GLN A 210 15.78 -17.59 7.19
CA GLN A 210 16.65 -17.07 6.13
C GLN A 210 17.07 -15.63 6.41
N SER A 211 18.17 -15.18 5.82
CA SER A 211 18.70 -13.82 6.01
C SER A 211 18.28 -12.82 4.91
N ASN A 212 17.38 -13.20 4.01
CA ASN A 212 17.04 -12.35 2.86
C ASN A 212 16.17 -11.17 3.31
N GLN A 213 16.61 -9.94 3.03
CA GLN A 213 15.87 -8.69 3.30
C GLN A 213 15.72 -7.91 1.99
N ALA A 214 14.51 -7.82 1.46
CA ALA A 214 14.19 -7.08 0.24
C ALA A 214 13.62 -5.70 0.56
N VAL A 215 13.88 -4.71 -0.31
CA VAL A 215 13.43 -3.34 -0.09
C VAL A 215 11.90 -3.26 -0.10
N THR A 216 11.22 -3.95 -1.01
CA THR A 216 9.75 -3.96 -1.09
C THR A 216 9.11 -4.65 0.12
N GLY A 217 9.68 -5.77 0.57
CA GLY A 217 9.19 -6.46 1.77
C GLY A 217 9.31 -5.60 3.02
N MET A 218 10.47 -4.93 3.21
CA MET A 218 10.67 -4.01 4.34
C MET A 218 9.85 -2.73 4.21
N TYR A 219 9.61 -2.24 2.99
CA TYR A 219 8.70 -1.14 2.71
C TYR A 219 7.26 -1.47 3.11
N ASN A 220 6.77 -2.66 2.77
CA ASN A 220 5.42 -3.08 3.15
C ASN A 220 5.30 -3.38 4.64
N LEU A 221 6.33 -3.96 5.27
CA LEU A 221 6.42 -4.06 6.73
C LEU A 221 6.34 -2.68 7.38
N ASN A 222 7.07 -1.69 6.85
CA ASN A 222 7.05 -0.33 7.38
C ASN A 222 5.66 0.31 7.31
N ARG A 223 4.94 0.12 6.21
CA ARG A 223 3.56 0.60 6.06
C ARG A 223 2.60 -0.13 7.00
N ALA A 224 2.76 -1.45 7.15
CA ALA A 224 1.94 -2.27 8.04
C ALA A 224 2.13 -1.89 9.51
N ALA A 225 3.36 -1.64 9.94
CA ALA A 225 3.70 -1.27 11.31
C ALA A 225 3.14 0.09 11.74
N GLN A 226 2.70 0.93 10.80
CA GLN A 226 2.12 2.24 11.09
C GLN A 226 0.62 2.20 11.42
N VAL A 227 -0.06 1.07 11.21
CA VAL A 227 -1.47 0.86 11.61
C VAL A 227 -1.57 0.08 12.93
N ALA A 228 -0.61 0.32 13.83
CA ALA A 228 -0.53 -0.30 15.15
C ALA A 228 -1.58 0.26 16.11
N PHE A 229 -2.15 -0.62 16.92
CA PHE A 229 -2.88 -0.28 18.13
C PHE A 229 -1.93 -0.15 19.33
N PRO A 230 -2.30 0.62 20.36
CA PRO A 230 -1.49 0.71 21.58
C PRO A 230 -1.25 -0.66 22.22
N GLY A 231 0.00 -0.96 22.56
CA GLY A 231 0.40 -2.22 23.20
C GLY A 231 0.86 -3.32 22.24
N GLU A 232 0.79 -3.10 20.92
CA GLU A 232 1.29 -4.06 19.92
C GLU A 232 2.82 -3.90 19.70
N GLU A 233 3.61 -4.35 20.68
CA GLU A 233 5.07 -4.15 20.72
C GLU A 233 5.82 -4.68 19.48
N ILE A 234 5.35 -5.78 18.88
CA ILE A 234 5.94 -6.33 17.64
C ILE A 234 5.89 -5.33 16.49
N LEU A 235 4.84 -4.52 16.38
CA LEU A 235 4.75 -3.47 15.37
C LEU A 235 5.64 -2.27 15.69
N GLU A 236 5.86 -1.95 16.97
CA GLU A 236 6.81 -0.90 17.36
C GLU A 236 8.25 -1.28 16.97
N ARG A 237 8.62 -2.55 17.20
CA ARG A 237 9.91 -3.11 16.76
C ARG A 237 10.00 -3.16 15.23
N ALA A 238 8.97 -3.68 14.56
CA ALA A 238 8.90 -3.71 13.10
C ALA A 238 9.02 -2.32 12.45
N LYS A 239 8.33 -1.32 13.02
CA LYS A 239 8.40 0.07 12.56
C LYS A 239 9.81 0.63 12.69
N SER A 240 10.44 0.42 13.86
CA SER A 240 11.79 0.92 14.15
C SER A 240 12.82 0.29 13.22
N PHE A 241 12.79 -1.04 13.09
CA PHE A 241 13.68 -1.80 12.22
C PHE A 241 13.51 -1.42 10.74
N SER A 242 12.29 -1.53 10.21
CA SER A 242 12.02 -1.29 8.79
C SER A 242 12.32 0.16 8.39
N TYR A 243 12.03 1.15 9.25
CA TYR A 243 12.35 2.54 8.99
C TYR A 243 13.87 2.77 8.92
N ALA A 244 14.64 2.22 9.87
CA ALA A 244 16.09 2.32 9.89
C ALA A 244 16.71 1.64 8.65
N PHE A 245 16.26 0.43 8.32
CA PHE A 245 16.68 -0.30 7.13
C PHE A 245 16.47 0.51 5.85
N LEU A 246 15.27 1.06 5.66
CA LEU A 246 14.94 1.83 4.45
C LEU A 246 15.73 3.14 4.37
N ARG A 247 15.96 3.83 5.50
CA ARG A 247 16.82 5.03 5.55
C ARG A 247 18.28 4.71 5.23
N GLU A 248 18.80 3.59 5.70
CA GLU A 248 20.14 3.11 5.35
C GLU A 248 20.25 2.83 3.84
N LYS A 249 19.28 2.09 3.27
CA LYS A 249 19.24 1.82 1.83
C LYS A 249 19.10 3.10 1.01
N GLN A 250 18.33 4.08 1.48
CA GLN A 250 18.22 5.40 0.86
C GLN A 250 19.57 6.14 0.86
N ALA A 251 20.25 6.21 2.00
CA ALA A 251 21.54 6.87 2.14
C ALA A 251 22.66 6.19 1.31
N ALA A 252 22.59 4.88 1.15
CA ALA A 252 23.53 4.10 0.35
C ALA A 252 23.22 4.08 -1.17
N HIS A 253 22.13 4.75 -1.62
CA HIS A 253 21.62 4.64 -2.99
C HIS A 253 21.31 3.19 -3.43
N GLN A 254 20.80 2.38 -2.50
CA GLN A 254 20.47 0.97 -2.65
C GLN A 254 18.96 0.70 -2.57
N LEU A 255 18.12 1.67 -2.94
CA LEU A 255 16.67 1.47 -3.10
C LEU A 255 16.36 0.76 -4.42
N LEU A 256 16.95 -0.42 -4.57
CA LEU A 256 16.73 -1.36 -5.67
C LEU A 256 16.20 -2.66 -5.09
N ASP A 257 15.26 -3.28 -5.77
CA ASP A 257 14.67 -4.52 -5.31
C ASP A 257 15.15 -5.73 -6.14
N LYS A 258 15.25 -6.88 -5.47
CA LYS A 258 15.67 -8.14 -6.08
C LYS A 258 14.53 -8.82 -6.84
N TRP A 259 13.28 -8.51 -6.50
CA TRP A 259 12.06 -9.17 -6.94
C TRP A 259 11.27 -8.38 -7.97
N ILE A 260 11.62 -7.10 -8.20
CA ILE A 260 10.89 -6.25 -9.14
C ILE A 260 11.79 -5.16 -9.73
N ILE A 261 11.54 -4.84 -11.00
CA ILE A 261 12.04 -3.66 -11.70
C ILE A 261 10.85 -2.71 -11.84
N THR A 262 10.85 -1.65 -11.03
CA THR A 262 9.79 -0.63 -11.04
C THR A 262 10.23 0.65 -11.71
N LYS A 263 9.26 1.48 -12.09
CA LYS A 263 9.50 2.83 -12.58
C LYS A 263 10.23 3.73 -11.55
N ASP A 264 9.77 3.77 -10.29
CA ASP A 264 10.33 4.66 -9.28
C ASP A 264 10.16 4.18 -7.82
N LEU A 265 10.79 3.05 -7.48
CA LEU A 265 10.87 2.59 -6.09
C LEU A 265 11.49 3.63 -5.12
N PRO A 266 12.56 4.36 -5.50
CA PRO A 266 13.11 5.40 -4.63
C PRO A 266 12.09 6.47 -4.22
N GLY A 267 11.28 6.98 -5.17
CA GLY A 267 10.22 7.94 -4.88
C GLY A 267 9.12 7.38 -3.97
N GLU A 268 8.72 6.12 -4.15
CA GLU A 268 7.75 5.45 -3.26
C GLU A 268 8.25 5.35 -1.82
N VAL A 269 9.51 4.96 -1.64
CA VAL A 269 10.14 4.82 -0.31
C VAL A 269 10.36 6.19 0.32
N GLU A 270 10.88 7.16 -0.43
CA GLU A 270 11.11 8.52 0.08
C GLU A 270 9.82 9.15 0.61
N TYR A 271 8.72 9.03 -0.13
CA TYR A 271 7.43 9.55 0.32
C TYR A 271 7.00 8.91 1.65
N ALA A 272 7.02 7.58 1.75
CA ALA A 272 6.59 6.86 2.95
C ALA A 272 7.47 7.17 4.18
N LEU A 273 8.77 7.42 3.98
CA LEU A 273 9.69 7.79 5.06
C LEU A 273 9.54 9.23 5.52
N ASN A 274 9.13 10.14 4.64
CA ASN A 274 8.95 11.56 4.95
C ASN A 274 7.53 11.88 5.46
N PHE A 275 6.53 11.09 5.03
CA PHE A 275 5.12 11.27 5.38
C PHE A 275 4.58 9.97 5.97
N PRO A 276 4.52 9.83 7.31
CA PRO A 276 3.95 8.66 7.94
C PRO A 276 2.45 8.54 7.62
N TRP A 277 1.87 7.36 7.81
CA TRP A 277 0.45 7.08 7.56
C TRP A 277 -0.48 8.11 8.20
N TYR A 278 -0.21 8.54 9.43
CA TYR A 278 -0.99 9.57 10.15
C TYR A 278 -0.96 10.97 9.51
N ALA A 279 0.00 11.22 8.61
CA ALA A 279 0.15 12.48 7.88
C ALA A 279 -0.03 12.30 6.35
N SER A 280 -0.34 11.09 5.88
CA SER A 280 -0.57 10.80 4.47
C SER A 280 -2.00 11.16 4.07
N LEU A 281 -2.18 12.34 3.45
CA LEU A 281 -3.49 12.77 2.95
C LEU A 281 -3.81 12.03 1.64
N PRO A 282 -5.03 11.48 1.46
CA PRO A 282 -5.37 10.62 0.31
C PRO A 282 -5.01 11.18 -1.06
N ARG A 283 -5.27 12.47 -1.32
CA ARG A 283 -4.92 13.07 -2.62
C ARG A 283 -3.44 13.36 -2.79
N ILE A 284 -2.67 13.52 -1.72
CA ILE A 284 -1.23 13.76 -1.80
C ILE A 284 -0.50 12.46 -2.13
N GLU A 285 -0.85 11.38 -1.43
CA GLU A 285 -0.35 10.04 -1.76
C GLU A 285 -0.71 9.67 -3.21
N ALA A 286 -1.98 9.83 -3.60
CA ALA A 286 -2.41 9.54 -4.96
C ALA A 286 -1.70 10.40 -6.01
N ARG A 287 -1.52 11.69 -5.75
CA ARG A 287 -0.82 12.60 -6.67
C ARG A 287 0.60 12.13 -6.94
N LEU A 288 1.35 11.74 -5.92
CA LEU A 288 2.72 11.26 -6.06
C LEU A 288 2.76 9.86 -6.66
N TYR A 289 1.83 8.99 -6.27
CA TYR A 289 1.80 7.63 -6.79
C TYR A 289 1.47 7.55 -8.29
N LEU A 290 0.74 8.52 -8.85
CA LEU A 290 0.58 8.66 -10.31
C LEU A 290 1.92 8.85 -11.04
N GLU A 291 2.92 9.44 -10.39
CA GLU A 291 4.27 9.60 -10.95
C GLU A 291 5.12 8.35 -10.74
N HIS A 292 4.93 7.63 -9.63
CA HIS A 292 5.75 6.46 -9.32
C HIS A 292 5.26 5.16 -9.97
N TYR A 293 3.95 4.97 -10.14
CA TYR A 293 3.38 3.74 -10.69
C TYR A 293 3.81 3.52 -12.15
N GLY A 294 4.36 2.34 -12.43
CA GLY A 294 4.90 2.00 -13.76
C GLY A 294 3.88 1.49 -14.77
N GLY A 295 2.61 1.33 -14.41
CA GLY A 295 1.60 0.77 -15.30
C GLY A 295 2.02 -0.62 -15.80
N GLY A 296 1.85 -0.89 -17.09
CA GLY A 296 2.26 -2.14 -17.72
C GLY A 296 3.78 -2.33 -17.87
N SER A 297 4.60 -1.32 -17.54
CA SER A 297 6.05 -1.38 -17.74
C SER A 297 6.81 -2.14 -16.65
N ASP A 298 6.29 -2.19 -15.42
CA ASP A 298 6.92 -2.88 -14.29
C ASP A 298 7.09 -4.39 -14.58
N ILE A 299 8.25 -4.93 -14.19
CA ILE A 299 8.62 -6.33 -14.45
C ILE A 299 8.96 -7.00 -13.13
N TRP A 300 8.34 -8.13 -12.85
CA TRP A 300 8.65 -8.95 -11.69
C TRP A 300 9.75 -9.95 -12.02
N ILE A 301 10.59 -10.25 -11.02
CA ILE A 301 11.73 -11.14 -11.13
C ILE A 301 11.45 -12.40 -10.29
N GLY A 302 11.03 -13.47 -10.97
CA GLY A 302 10.96 -14.82 -10.41
C GLY A 302 12.16 -15.66 -10.86
N LYS A 303 11.95 -16.96 -11.14
CA LYS A 303 12.94 -17.76 -11.89
C LYS A 303 13.17 -17.23 -13.30
N THR A 304 12.15 -16.58 -13.84
CA THR A 304 12.19 -15.82 -15.09
C THR A 304 11.51 -14.47 -14.86
N LEU A 305 11.70 -13.54 -15.79
CA LEU A 305 10.95 -12.28 -15.78
C LEU A 305 9.48 -12.58 -16.07
N TYR A 306 8.58 -11.95 -15.32
CA TYR A 306 7.14 -12.08 -15.53
C TYR A 306 6.41 -10.76 -15.33
N ARG A 307 5.15 -10.72 -15.77
CA ARG A 307 4.26 -9.57 -15.59
C ARG A 307 2.98 -10.02 -14.91
N MET A 308 2.33 -9.07 -14.23
CA MET A 308 1.09 -9.28 -13.50
C MET A 308 0.04 -8.30 -14.03
N PRO A 309 -0.66 -8.63 -15.13
CA PRO A 309 -1.53 -7.67 -15.82
C PRO A 309 -2.67 -7.12 -14.95
N LEU A 310 -3.13 -7.87 -13.94
CA LEU A 310 -4.17 -7.41 -13.01
C LEU A 310 -3.65 -6.52 -11.88
N VAL A 311 -2.32 -6.39 -11.75
CA VAL A 311 -1.63 -5.53 -10.78
C VAL A 311 -0.97 -4.32 -11.48
N ASN A 312 -0.32 -4.57 -12.62
CA ASN A 312 0.48 -3.63 -13.39
C ASN A 312 -0.15 -3.47 -14.78
N ASN A 313 -0.95 -2.42 -14.97
CA ASN A 313 -1.55 -2.12 -16.26
C ASN A 313 -1.78 -0.61 -16.46
N ASP A 314 -1.81 -0.21 -17.73
CA ASP A 314 -1.97 1.19 -18.11
C ASP A 314 -3.41 1.68 -17.95
N VAL A 315 -4.40 0.78 -17.92
CA VAL A 315 -5.82 1.12 -17.74
C VAL A 315 -6.05 1.73 -16.35
N TYR A 316 -5.45 1.16 -15.30
CA TYR A 316 -5.49 1.72 -13.95
C TYR A 316 -4.88 3.13 -13.92
N LEU A 317 -3.72 3.31 -14.56
CA LEU A 317 -3.03 4.60 -14.58
C LEU A 317 -3.81 5.66 -15.36
N GLU A 318 -4.39 5.29 -16.51
CA GLU A 318 -5.20 6.19 -17.33
C GLU A 318 -6.46 6.64 -16.56
N LEU A 319 -7.21 5.70 -15.99
CA LEU A 319 -8.38 6.00 -15.16
C LEU A 319 -8.01 6.91 -13.99
N ALA A 320 -6.90 6.61 -13.29
CA ALA A 320 -6.46 7.41 -12.15
C ALA A 320 -6.09 8.85 -12.52
N LYS A 321 -5.44 9.06 -13.68
CA LYS A 321 -5.16 10.41 -14.18
C LYS A 321 -6.42 11.17 -14.53
N LEU A 322 -7.36 10.54 -15.24
CA LEU A 322 -8.62 11.15 -15.62
C LEU A 322 -9.44 11.53 -14.38
N ASP A 323 -9.57 10.61 -13.43
CA ASP A 323 -10.29 10.83 -12.17
C ASP A 323 -9.67 11.94 -11.32
N PHE A 324 -8.33 11.94 -11.17
CA PHE A 324 -7.62 12.95 -10.41
C PHE A 324 -7.83 14.35 -11.02
N ASN A 325 -7.68 14.47 -12.34
CA ASN A 325 -7.86 15.74 -13.04
C ASN A 325 -9.31 16.24 -12.98
N HIS A 326 -10.28 15.33 -13.08
CA HIS A 326 -11.69 15.67 -12.93
C HIS A 326 -12.00 16.24 -11.54
N CYS A 327 -11.57 15.55 -10.48
CA CYS A 327 -11.73 16.04 -9.11
C CYS A 327 -11.03 17.40 -8.91
N GLN A 328 -9.80 17.52 -9.39
CA GLN A 328 -9.02 18.75 -9.27
C GLN A 328 -9.69 19.94 -9.97
N ALA A 329 -10.28 19.75 -11.15
CA ALA A 329 -11.01 20.79 -11.86
C ALA A 329 -12.24 21.29 -11.05
N LEU A 330 -12.97 20.37 -10.43
CA LEU A 330 -14.08 20.73 -9.54
C LEU A 330 -13.60 21.45 -8.27
N HIS A 331 -12.48 21.00 -7.69
CA HIS A 331 -11.90 21.66 -6.52
C HIS A 331 -11.41 23.07 -6.83
N GLN A 332 -10.93 23.33 -8.05
CA GLN A 332 -10.57 24.69 -8.49
C GLN A 332 -11.81 25.59 -8.59
N LEU A 333 -12.92 25.07 -9.12
CA LEU A 333 -14.18 25.81 -9.16
C LEU A 333 -14.72 26.13 -7.75
N GLU A 334 -14.68 25.14 -6.86
CA GLU A 334 -15.06 25.31 -5.45
C GLU A 334 -14.19 26.36 -4.76
N TRP A 335 -12.88 26.37 -5.01
CA TRP A 335 -11.97 27.38 -4.48
C TRP A 335 -12.36 28.79 -4.92
N LEU A 336 -12.68 29.00 -6.20
CA LEU A 336 -13.15 30.30 -6.71
C LEU A 336 -14.43 30.76 -6.01
N LEU A 337 -15.39 29.84 -5.81
CA LEU A 337 -16.63 30.13 -5.10
C LEU A 337 -16.39 30.43 -3.61
N LEU A 338 -15.44 29.73 -2.98
CA LEU A 338 -15.07 29.96 -1.59
C LEU A 338 -14.39 31.32 -1.39
N GLN A 339 -13.55 31.76 -2.34
CA GLN A 339 -12.96 33.10 -2.32
C GLN A 339 -14.03 34.20 -2.41
N LYS A 340 -15.00 34.03 -3.31
CA LYS A 340 -16.15 34.94 -3.43
C LYS A 340 -16.94 35.00 -2.12
N TRP A 341 -17.26 33.83 -1.56
CA TRP A 341 -17.93 33.73 -0.26
C TRP A 341 -17.14 34.44 0.85
N TYR A 342 -15.82 34.25 0.91
CA TYR A 342 -14.96 34.90 1.91
C TYR A 342 -15.01 36.43 1.84
N ASP A 343 -15.04 36.99 0.63
CA ASP A 343 -15.12 38.44 0.43
C ASP A 343 -16.51 38.98 0.80
N GLU A 344 -17.58 38.32 0.36
CA GLU A 344 -18.98 38.66 0.68
C GLU A 344 -19.25 38.55 2.19
N ALA A 345 -18.71 37.49 2.80
CA ALA A 345 -18.74 37.27 4.22
C ALA A 345 -17.70 38.10 4.96
N GLY A 346 -17.00 39.08 4.36
CA GLY A 346 -16.17 40.05 5.08
C GLY A 346 -15.09 39.49 6.01
N LEU A 347 -14.71 38.22 5.88
CA LEU A 347 -13.94 37.46 6.87
C LEU A 347 -12.55 38.04 7.16
N ARG A 348 -11.99 38.78 6.19
CA ARG A 348 -10.75 39.55 6.35
C ARG A 348 -10.78 40.49 7.57
N TRP A 349 -11.92 41.08 7.86
CA TRP A 349 -12.09 42.04 8.96
C TRP A 349 -12.21 41.38 10.33
N HIS A 350 -12.31 40.05 10.32
CA HIS A 350 -12.48 39.19 11.48
C HIS A 350 -11.26 38.29 11.70
N GLY A 351 -10.09 38.66 11.15
CA GLY A 351 -8.83 37.98 11.43
C GLY A 351 -8.60 36.68 10.66
N VAL A 352 -9.46 36.35 9.71
CA VAL A 352 -9.23 35.22 8.79
C VAL A 352 -8.51 35.76 7.55
N SER A 353 -7.40 35.13 7.17
CA SER A 353 -6.68 35.49 5.94
C SER A 353 -7.06 34.57 4.77
N ARG A 354 -6.87 35.05 3.53
CA ARG A 354 -7.04 34.18 2.33
C ARG A 354 -6.06 33.00 2.33
N ARG A 355 -4.86 33.18 2.89
CA ARG A 355 -3.87 32.10 3.01
C ARG A 355 -4.39 30.98 3.92
N THR A 356 -4.86 31.33 5.12
CA THR A 356 -5.40 30.34 6.06
C THR A 356 -6.64 29.65 5.53
N LEU A 357 -7.46 30.36 4.73
CA LEU A 357 -8.61 29.76 4.05
C LEU A 357 -8.19 28.76 2.97
N LEU A 358 -7.13 29.05 2.22
CA LEU A 358 -6.57 28.13 1.23
C LEU A 358 -5.99 26.89 1.90
N GLU A 359 -5.26 27.05 3.01
CA GLU A 359 -4.71 25.93 3.79
C GLU A 359 -5.84 25.02 4.32
N ASP A 360 -6.90 25.60 4.88
CA ASP A 360 -8.08 24.84 5.33
C ASP A 360 -8.76 24.10 4.17
N TYR A 361 -8.93 24.78 3.04
CA TYR A 361 -9.54 24.20 1.84
C TYR A 361 -8.70 23.08 1.26
N PHE A 362 -7.38 23.25 1.21
CA PHE A 362 -6.44 22.22 0.78
C PHE A 362 -6.53 20.97 1.66
N LEU A 363 -6.58 21.13 2.98
CA LEU A 363 -6.75 20.00 3.90
C LEU A 363 -8.09 19.29 3.67
N ALA A 364 -9.18 20.04 3.55
CA ALA A 364 -10.49 19.45 3.29
C ALA A 364 -10.55 18.70 1.94
N ALA A 365 -10.06 19.32 0.87
CA ALA A 365 -10.08 18.76 -0.47
C ALA A 365 -9.11 17.60 -0.68
N SER A 366 -8.02 17.55 0.08
CA SER A 366 -7.08 16.42 0.02
C SER A 366 -7.54 15.18 0.78
N CYS A 367 -8.47 15.34 1.75
CA CYS A 367 -9.10 14.26 2.50
C CYS A 367 -10.43 13.78 1.91
N ILE A 368 -11.39 14.70 1.70
CA ILE A 368 -12.73 14.40 1.19
C ILE A 368 -12.79 14.89 -0.25
N PHE A 369 -12.21 14.13 -1.17
CA PHE A 369 -11.95 14.63 -2.52
C PHE A 369 -13.08 14.35 -3.52
N GLU A 370 -14.02 13.48 -3.16
CA GLU A 370 -15.07 12.99 -4.06
C GLU A 370 -16.01 14.12 -4.49
N PRO A 371 -16.36 14.24 -5.80
CA PRO A 371 -17.23 15.29 -6.31
C PRO A 371 -18.57 15.43 -5.55
N GLU A 372 -19.21 14.31 -5.26
CA GLU A 372 -20.50 14.20 -4.57
C GLU A 372 -20.45 14.65 -3.11
N ARG A 373 -19.26 14.71 -2.50
CA ARG A 373 -19.04 15.09 -1.10
C ARG A 373 -18.65 16.57 -0.93
N LYS A 374 -18.95 17.42 -1.91
CA LYS A 374 -18.66 18.86 -1.86
C LYS A 374 -19.21 19.56 -0.62
N THR A 375 -20.41 19.17 -0.17
CA THR A 375 -21.07 19.81 0.97
C THR A 375 -20.27 19.58 2.25
N GLU A 376 -19.72 18.38 2.44
CA GLU A 376 -18.87 18.04 3.59
C GLU A 376 -17.56 18.85 3.56
N ARG A 377 -16.88 18.92 2.41
CA ARG A 377 -15.68 19.76 2.25
C ARG A 377 -15.95 21.22 2.59
N LEU A 378 -16.97 21.81 1.97
CA LEU A 378 -17.26 23.24 2.15
C LEU A 378 -17.74 23.52 3.57
N GLY A 379 -18.51 22.61 4.17
CA GLY A 379 -18.93 22.67 5.57
C GLY A 379 -17.74 22.69 6.52
N TRP A 380 -16.76 21.80 6.32
CA TRP A 380 -15.51 21.78 7.09
C TRP A 380 -14.79 23.13 7.03
N VAL A 381 -14.53 23.63 5.82
CA VAL A 381 -13.73 24.84 5.62
C VAL A 381 -14.42 26.08 6.16
N ARG A 382 -15.73 26.22 5.94
CA ARG A 382 -16.52 27.32 6.49
C ARG A 382 -16.48 27.29 8.01
N THR A 383 -16.68 26.12 8.62
CA THR A 383 -16.62 25.95 10.09
C THR A 383 -15.27 26.39 10.66
N LEU A 384 -14.16 26.01 10.03
CA LEU A 384 -12.82 26.45 10.44
C LEU A 384 -12.64 27.97 10.32
N ALA A 385 -13.09 28.55 9.21
CA ALA A 385 -13.03 30.00 9.02
C ALA A 385 -13.81 30.75 10.12
N PHE A 386 -14.99 30.26 10.49
CA PHE A 386 -15.77 30.83 11.60
C PHE A 386 -15.10 30.65 12.95
N SER A 387 -14.59 29.46 13.25
CA SER A 387 -13.85 29.20 14.49
C SER A 387 -12.66 30.15 14.65
N LYS A 388 -11.90 30.38 13.55
CA LYS A 388 -10.80 31.36 13.51
C LYS A 388 -11.30 32.80 13.71
N ALA A 389 -12.40 33.18 13.07
CA ALA A 389 -13.01 34.50 13.23
C ALA A 389 -13.47 34.78 14.66
N ILE A 390 -14.10 33.80 15.30
CA ILE A 390 -14.48 33.83 16.72
C ILE A 390 -13.24 33.95 17.58
N SER A 391 -12.26 33.08 17.39
CA SER A 391 -11.03 33.06 18.18
C SER A 391 -10.30 34.41 18.11
N ALA A 392 -10.18 34.99 16.91
CA ALA A 392 -9.60 36.31 16.71
C ALA A 392 -10.40 37.43 17.39
N TYR A 393 -11.73 37.33 17.44
CA TYR A 393 -12.57 38.27 18.18
C TYR A 393 -12.31 38.21 19.68
N PHE A 394 -12.28 37.01 20.26
CA PHE A 394 -12.07 36.83 21.69
C PHE A 394 -10.62 37.10 22.13
N ALA A 395 -9.63 36.80 21.30
CA ALA A 395 -8.22 37.05 21.58
C ALA A 395 -7.82 38.54 21.46
N ASN A 396 -8.69 39.39 20.94
CA ASN A 396 -8.42 40.81 20.81
C ASN A 396 -8.53 41.52 22.17
N ASP A 397 -7.46 42.18 22.62
CA ASP A 397 -7.40 42.91 23.90
C ASP A 397 -8.46 44.02 24.04
N SER A 398 -9.01 44.51 22.92
CA SER A 398 -10.14 45.46 22.93
C SER A 398 -11.51 44.81 23.20
N SER A 399 -11.57 43.48 23.26
CA SER A 399 -12.78 42.72 23.58
C SER A 399 -12.99 42.61 25.09
N THR A 400 -13.70 43.57 25.68
CA THR A 400 -14.11 43.52 27.10
C THR A 400 -15.10 42.39 27.38
N GLU A 401 -15.27 42.03 28.65
CA GLU A 401 -16.29 41.05 29.07
C GLU A 401 -17.70 41.43 28.60
N THR A 402 -18.01 42.73 28.59
CA THR A 402 -19.28 43.27 28.11
C THR A 402 -19.49 43.02 26.61
N THR A 403 -18.47 43.22 25.76
CA THR A 403 -18.60 42.99 24.31
C THR A 403 -18.67 41.51 23.97
N ARG A 404 -17.97 40.66 24.74
CA ARG A 404 -18.06 39.19 24.65
C ARG A 404 -19.46 38.69 25.00
N ARG A 405 -20.04 39.15 26.12
CA ARG A 405 -21.43 38.83 26.51
C ARG A 405 -22.45 39.32 25.48
N ALA A 406 -22.24 40.51 24.91
CA ALA A 406 -23.13 41.04 23.87
C ALA A 406 -23.10 40.21 22.58
N LEU A 407 -21.93 39.68 22.15
CA LEU A 407 -21.86 38.76 21.01
C LEU A 407 -22.70 37.50 21.26
N ILE A 408 -22.56 36.89 22.44
CA ILE A 408 -23.29 35.66 22.82
C ILE A 408 -24.80 35.94 22.87
N LEU A 409 -25.22 37.03 23.52
CA LEU A 409 -26.63 37.41 23.60
C LEU A 409 -27.23 37.72 22.22
N ASN A 410 -26.51 38.39 21.34
CA ASN A 410 -26.97 38.68 19.97
C ASN A 410 -27.05 37.43 19.08
N PHE A 411 -26.28 36.39 19.40
CA PHE A 411 -26.39 35.09 18.75
C PHE A 411 -27.61 34.32 19.27
N LEU A 412 -27.83 34.30 20.59
CA LEU A 412 -28.92 33.54 21.24
C LEU A 412 -30.32 34.18 21.12
N ASN A 413 -30.43 35.51 21.20
CA ASN A 413 -31.73 36.21 21.33
C ASN A 413 -32.35 36.65 19.99
N ALA A 414 -31.93 36.07 18.86
CA ALA A 414 -32.37 36.53 17.56
C ALA A 414 -33.80 36.08 17.18
N ASP A 415 -34.37 35.08 17.88
CA ASP A 415 -35.75 34.66 17.67
C ASP A 415 -36.78 35.69 18.18
N ASP A 416 -36.39 36.60 19.10
CA ASP A 416 -37.30 37.61 19.67
C ASP A 416 -37.36 38.94 18.87
N CYS A 417 -36.47 39.15 17.89
CA CYS A 417 -36.41 40.42 17.14
C CYS A 417 -37.12 40.40 15.78
N CYS A 418 -37.66 39.25 15.34
CA CYS A 418 -38.34 39.15 14.04
C CYS A 418 -39.78 39.70 14.02
N SER A 419 -40.31 40.21 15.14
CA SER A 419 -41.71 40.66 15.22
C SER A 419 -41.94 42.16 15.32
N ASN A 420 -40.94 43.04 15.17
CA ASN A 420 -41.19 44.48 14.98
C ASN A 420 -39.93 45.21 14.54
N GLU A 421 -39.85 45.62 13.27
CA GLU A 421 -39.34 46.95 12.85
C GLU A 421 -39.42 47.11 11.33
N HIS A 422 -40.57 47.57 10.84
CA HIS A 422 -40.61 48.40 9.64
C HIS A 422 -40.14 49.81 10.03
N GLY A 423 -38.84 50.08 9.85
CA GLY A 423 -38.24 51.36 10.22
C GLY A 423 -36.95 51.65 9.46
N THR A 424 -36.99 52.69 8.65
CA THR A 424 -35.92 53.23 7.80
C THR A 424 -34.57 53.47 8.49
N SER A 425 -33.48 53.15 7.77
CA SER A 425 -32.22 53.91 7.71
C SER A 425 -31.52 54.25 9.04
N ARG A 426 -30.58 53.39 9.47
CA ARG A 426 -29.40 53.81 10.22
C ARG A 426 -28.22 52.88 9.95
N ALA A 427 -27.53 53.13 8.84
CA ALA A 427 -26.19 52.63 8.56
C ALA A 427 -25.18 53.36 9.47
N GLY A 428 -25.16 53.00 10.76
CA GLY A 428 -24.26 53.58 11.75
C GLY A 428 -23.70 52.50 12.67
N LYS A 429 -22.47 52.04 12.37
CA LYS A 429 -21.63 51.17 13.21
C LYS A 429 -22.35 49.97 13.86
N ARG A 430 -22.74 48.96 13.07
CA ARG A 430 -22.90 47.60 13.63
C ARG A 430 -21.54 47.18 14.18
N GLY A 431 -21.45 46.94 15.49
CA GLY A 431 -20.22 46.49 16.14
C GLY A 431 -19.78 45.12 15.59
N LYS A 432 -18.46 44.85 15.56
CA LYS A 432 -17.89 43.60 15.04
C LYS A 432 -18.57 42.33 15.60
N GLY A 433 -19.05 42.37 16.84
CA GLY A 433 -19.78 41.26 17.47
C GLY A 433 -21.18 41.02 16.86
N ALA A 434 -21.98 42.06 16.63
CA ALA A 434 -23.33 41.90 16.06
C ALA A 434 -23.30 41.34 14.64
N TRP A 435 -22.29 41.72 13.85
CA TRP A 435 -22.08 41.16 12.52
C TRP A 435 -21.64 39.69 12.59
N LEU A 436 -20.76 39.34 13.53
CA LEU A 436 -20.27 37.95 13.67
C LEU A 436 -21.42 37.03 14.10
N ALA A 437 -22.29 37.47 15.01
CA ALA A 437 -23.50 36.75 15.38
C ALA A 437 -24.45 36.49 14.19
N GLU A 438 -24.66 37.50 13.34
CA GLU A 438 -25.48 37.36 12.12
C GLU A 438 -24.84 36.40 11.11
N LEU A 439 -23.53 36.47 10.90
CA LEU A 439 -22.82 35.58 9.98
C LEU A 439 -22.84 34.12 10.48
N LEU A 440 -22.73 33.92 11.80
CA LEU A 440 -22.86 32.60 12.43
C LEU A 440 -24.28 32.04 12.28
N ARG A 441 -25.32 32.86 12.43
CA ARG A 441 -26.70 32.41 12.19
C ARG A 441 -26.93 31.96 10.75
N ARG A 442 -26.48 32.75 9.76
CA ARG A 442 -26.55 32.36 8.34
C ARG A 442 -25.82 31.06 8.02
N LEU A 443 -24.72 30.77 8.73
CA LEU A 443 -24.04 29.48 8.63
C LEU A 443 -24.93 28.38 9.20
N VAL A 444 -25.44 28.53 10.42
CA VAL A 444 -26.30 27.52 11.07
C VAL A 444 -27.53 27.23 10.19
N ASP A 445 -28.21 28.27 9.72
CA ASP A 445 -29.36 28.13 8.83
C ASP A 445 -29.00 27.41 7.52
N GLY A 446 -27.81 27.71 6.97
CA GLY A 446 -27.30 27.08 5.76
C GLY A 446 -26.63 25.71 5.94
N LEU A 447 -26.43 25.24 7.18
CA LEU A 447 -25.98 23.89 7.51
C LEU A 447 -27.15 22.96 7.87
N VAL A 448 -28.28 23.52 8.29
CA VAL A 448 -29.50 22.79 8.67
C VAL A 448 -30.47 22.62 7.49
N ALA A 449 -30.37 23.48 6.47
CA ALA A 449 -31.08 23.38 5.19
C ALA A 449 -30.31 22.54 4.16
#